data_AF-A0AAW9I903-F1
#
_entry.id   AF-A0AAW9I903-F1
#
_cell.length_a   1.000
_cell.length_b   1.000
_cell.length_c   1.000
_cell.angle_alpha   90.00
_cell.angle_beta   90.00
_cell.angle_gamma   90.00
#
_symmetry.space_group_name_H-M   'P 1'
#
loop_
_entity.id
_entity.type
_entity.pdbx_description
1 polymer ?
#
loop_
_entity_poly.entity_id
_entity_poly.type
_entity_poly.pdbx_seq_one_letter_code
_entity_poly.pdbx_strand_id
1 'polypeptide(L)'
;VFATSGVASKDYLNILIKNAGMPHAFDKDLKYAYTSKNFLEVLKAIRQMIDDGSMPKELSSVDAGKRWNMFLTGQTMITGKGLATFEPSATKNNEKIKANDGSAVQGSIPVEYIVLPVPTFLGEKQQASVAVDGYVAFRGKKEPTPEHKANVVKAAHFLASGKVAATTNNDLFAA
;
A
#
# COMPACT_ATOMS: atom_id res chain seq x y z
N VAL A 1 -8.07 7.83 5.98
CA VAL A 1 -8.77 6.92 5.05
C VAL A 1 -7.84 5.86 4.46
N PHE A 2 -8.24 4.59 4.52
CA PHE A 2 -7.57 3.49 3.79
C PHE A 2 -8.36 3.13 2.52
N ALA A 3 -7.66 2.61 1.51
CA ALA A 3 -8.32 1.92 0.39
C ALA A 3 -8.68 0.51 0.86
N THR A 4 -9.94 0.10 0.71
CA THR A 4 -10.41 -1.22 1.17
C THR A 4 -11.20 -2.00 0.13
N SER A 5 -11.21 -1.53 -1.13
CA SER A 5 -11.74 -2.28 -2.27
C SER A 5 -10.67 -3.13 -2.97
N GLY A 6 -11.08 -4.28 -3.53
CA GLY A 6 -10.22 -5.17 -4.31
C GLY A 6 -9.02 -5.70 -3.52
N VAL A 7 -7.83 -5.67 -4.12
CA VAL A 7 -6.58 -6.16 -3.51
C VAL A 7 -6.20 -5.40 -2.23
N ALA A 8 -6.62 -4.13 -2.10
CA ALA A 8 -6.31 -3.28 -0.94
C ALA A 8 -7.15 -3.62 0.30
N SER A 9 -8.23 -4.40 0.15
CA SER A 9 -9.11 -4.82 1.25
C SER A 9 -8.37 -5.51 2.40
N LYS A 10 -7.30 -6.25 2.10
CA LYS A 10 -6.49 -6.93 3.12
C LYS A 10 -5.42 -6.03 3.74
N ASP A 11 -4.96 -5.02 3.01
CA ASP A 11 -3.79 -4.23 3.38
C ASP A 11 -4.02 -3.44 4.66
N TYR A 12 -5.16 -2.75 4.79
CA TYR A 12 -5.40 -1.89 5.94
C TYR A 12 -5.41 -2.69 7.25
N LEU A 13 -6.12 -3.83 7.28
CA LEU A 13 -6.22 -4.67 8.46
C LEU A 13 -4.85 -5.28 8.78
N ASN A 14 -4.13 -5.77 7.76
CA ASN A 14 -2.78 -6.30 7.94
C ASN A 14 -1.80 -5.26 8.51
N ILE A 15 -1.85 -4.02 8.03
CA ILE A 15 -1.00 -2.93 8.54
C ILE A 15 -1.31 -2.66 10.02
N LEU A 16 -2.60 -2.57 10.38
CA LEU A 16 -3.03 -2.27 11.75
C LEU A 16 -2.70 -3.40 12.73
N ILE A 17 -2.98 -4.66 12.39
CA ILE A 17 -2.73 -5.80 13.31
C ILE A 17 -1.23 -6.02 13.54
N LYS A 18 -0.38 -5.79 12.52
CA LYS A 18 1.08 -5.85 12.69
C LYS A 18 1.56 -4.83 13.72
N ASN A 19 1.01 -3.63 13.69
CA ASN A 19 1.32 -2.56 14.65
C ASN A 19 0.58 -2.71 15.99
N ALA A 20 -0.23 -3.77 16.16
CA ALA A 20 -0.87 -4.17 17.41
C ALA A 20 -0.28 -5.48 17.98
N GLY A 21 0.99 -5.78 17.65
CA GLY A 21 1.72 -6.94 18.20
C GLY A 21 1.46 -8.26 17.48
N MET A 22 0.81 -8.25 16.31
CA MET A 22 0.51 -9.43 15.51
C MET A 22 1.23 -9.39 14.15
N PRO A 23 2.58 -9.47 14.11
CA PRO A 23 3.36 -9.30 12.88
C PRO A 23 3.18 -10.42 11.85
N HIS A 24 2.74 -11.60 12.31
CA HIS A 24 2.63 -12.83 11.52
C HIS A 24 1.21 -13.38 11.57
N ALA A 25 0.83 -14.18 10.58
CA ALA A 25 -0.48 -14.84 10.53
C ALA A 25 -0.68 -15.88 11.65
N PHE A 26 0.42 -16.43 12.16
CA PHE A 26 0.47 -17.39 13.25
C PHE A 26 1.41 -16.91 14.35
N ASP A 27 1.06 -17.16 15.60
CA ASP A 27 1.98 -16.98 16.73
C ASP A 27 2.97 -18.17 16.82
N LYS A 28 3.87 -18.10 17.81
CA LYS A 28 4.87 -19.14 18.09
C LYS A 28 4.27 -20.52 18.41
N ASP A 29 3.00 -20.55 18.80
CA ASP A 29 2.25 -21.76 19.16
C ASP A 29 1.35 -22.21 18.00
N LEU A 30 1.55 -21.67 16.79
CA LEU A 30 0.78 -21.93 15.57
C LEU A 30 -0.71 -21.56 15.67
N LYS A 31 -1.09 -20.68 16.60
CA LYS A 31 -2.44 -20.13 16.66
C LYS A 31 -2.56 -18.97 15.70
N TYR A 32 -3.71 -18.86 15.05
CA TYR A 32 -3.97 -17.73 14.16
C TYR A 32 -3.97 -16.40 14.92
N ALA A 33 -3.41 -15.37 14.31
CA ALA A 33 -3.38 -14.01 14.85
C ALA A 33 -4.78 -13.47 15.22
N TYR A 34 -5.83 -13.87 14.49
CA TYR A 34 -7.20 -13.43 14.78
C TYR A 34 -7.74 -13.95 16.13
N THR A 35 -7.08 -14.94 16.75
CA THR A 35 -7.43 -15.45 18.08
C THR A 35 -6.88 -14.59 19.22
N SER A 36 -6.00 -13.63 18.91
CA SER A 36 -5.44 -12.70 19.90
C SER A 36 -6.51 -11.74 20.41
N LYS A 37 -6.43 -11.39 21.71
CA LYS A 37 -7.26 -10.32 22.30
C LYS A 37 -7.00 -8.96 21.63
N ASN A 38 -5.76 -8.71 21.20
CA ASN A 38 -5.40 -7.46 20.52
C ASN A 38 -6.13 -7.31 19.18
N PHE A 39 -6.50 -8.42 18.52
CA PHE A 39 -7.27 -8.37 17.28
C PHE A 39 -8.65 -7.75 17.51
N LEU A 40 -9.34 -8.13 18.59
CA LEU A 40 -10.61 -7.54 18.97
C LEU A 40 -10.48 -6.04 19.27
N GLU A 41 -9.42 -5.64 19.97
CA GLU A 41 -9.18 -4.22 20.27
C GLU A 41 -8.91 -3.38 19.00
N VAL A 42 -8.21 -3.94 18.01
CA VAL A 42 -8.06 -3.31 16.69
C VAL A 42 -9.41 -3.14 16.00
N LEU A 43 -10.26 -4.17 16.00
CA LEU A 43 -11.60 -4.08 15.38
C LEU A 43 -12.48 -3.03 16.07
N LYS A 44 -12.43 -2.94 17.40
CA LYS A 44 -13.14 -1.90 18.16
C LYS A 44 -12.65 -0.50 17.80
N ALA A 45 -11.34 -0.30 17.71
CA ALA A 45 -10.78 1.00 17.31
C ALA A 45 -11.18 1.39 15.87
N ILE A 46 -11.18 0.43 14.94
CA ILE A 46 -11.69 0.66 13.57
C ILE A 46 -13.17 1.06 13.62
N ARG A 47 -13.99 0.36 14.41
CA ARG A 47 -15.41 0.70 14.56
C ARG A 47 -15.60 2.11 15.13
N GLN A 48 -14.82 2.47 16.16
CA GLN A 48 -14.86 3.81 16.75
C GLN A 48 -14.53 4.90 15.72
N MET A 49 -13.48 4.71 14.90
CA MET A 49 -13.14 5.66 13.83
C MET A 49 -14.24 5.78 12.77
N ILE A 50 -15.02 4.72 12.54
CA ILE A 50 -16.18 4.79 11.63
C ILE A 50 -17.34 5.54 12.29
N ASP A 51 -17.58 5.29 13.58
CA ASP A 51 -18.69 5.88 14.33
C ASP A 51 -18.49 7.39 14.58
N ASP A 52 -17.25 7.82 14.84
CA ASP A 52 -16.92 9.23 15.02
C ASP A 52 -16.71 10.01 13.70
N GLY A 53 -16.77 9.31 12.56
CA GLY A 53 -16.66 9.90 11.23
C GLY A 53 -15.22 10.11 10.74
N SER A 54 -14.20 9.74 11.51
CA SER A 54 -12.78 9.79 11.10
C SER A 54 -12.47 8.86 9.92
N MET A 55 -13.24 7.80 9.75
CA MET A 55 -13.21 6.91 8.60
C MET A 55 -14.61 6.83 7.94
N PRO A 56 -14.68 6.83 6.58
CA PRO A 56 -15.94 6.75 5.85
C PRO A 56 -16.75 5.50 6.21
N LYS A 57 -18.08 5.59 6.19
CA LYS A 57 -18.95 4.42 6.39
C LYS A 57 -18.84 3.44 5.21
N GLU A 58 -18.61 3.97 4.02
CA GLU A 58 -18.50 3.24 2.76
C GLU A 58 -17.07 2.82 2.43
N LEU A 59 -16.24 2.52 3.45
CA LEU A 59 -14.83 2.10 3.28
C LEU A 59 -14.67 1.04 2.20
N SER A 60 -15.55 0.03 2.18
CA SER A 60 -15.52 -1.09 1.22
C SER A 60 -15.62 -0.65 -0.24
N SER A 61 -16.12 0.56 -0.51
CA SER A 61 -16.21 1.17 -1.83
C SER A 61 -15.01 2.07 -2.21
N VAL A 62 -14.07 2.28 -1.28
CA VAL A 62 -12.91 3.14 -1.49
C VAL A 62 -11.77 2.30 -2.10
N ASP A 63 -11.57 2.45 -3.40
CA ASP A 63 -10.38 1.95 -4.09
C ASP A 63 -9.16 2.89 -3.93
N ALA A 64 -8.02 2.48 -4.46
CA ALA A 64 -6.76 3.22 -4.33
C ALA A 64 -6.80 4.61 -4.99
N GLY A 65 -7.44 4.73 -6.16
CA GLY A 65 -7.56 5.99 -6.91
C GLY A 65 -8.56 6.92 -6.23
N LYS A 66 -9.72 6.41 -5.81
CA LYS A 66 -10.72 7.17 -5.06
C LYS A 66 -10.13 7.75 -3.77
N ARG A 67 -9.39 6.96 -2.99
CA ARG A 67 -8.69 7.44 -1.79
C ARG A 67 -7.73 8.59 -2.10
N TRP A 68 -6.97 8.51 -3.20
CA TRP A 68 -6.03 9.56 -3.59
C TRP A 68 -6.76 10.84 -4.00
N ASN A 69 -7.83 10.73 -4.79
CA ASN A 69 -8.66 11.89 -5.15
C ASN A 69 -9.29 12.54 -3.90
N MET A 70 -9.72 11.75 -2.92
CA MET A 70 -10.21 12.31 -1.65
C MET A 70 -9.14 13.16 -0.94
N PHE A 71 -7.87 12.76 -1.00
CA PHE A 71 -6.76 13.55 -0.44
C PHE A 71 -6.55 14.85 -1.23
N LEU A 72 -6.39 14.74 -2.56
CA LEU A 72 -6.16 15.89 -3.43
C LEU A 72 -7.30 16.92 -3.43
N THR A 73 -8.52 16.51 -3.09
CA THR A 73 -9.72 17.37 -3.00
C THR A 73 -10.03 17.84 -1.57
N GLY A 74 -9.18 17.53 -0.59
CA GLY A 74 -9.36 17.95 0.80
C GLY A 74 -10.44 17.20 1.59
N GLN A 75 -11.00 16.11 1.04
CA GLN A 75 -11.97 15.26 1.74
C GLN A 75 -11.34 14.37 2.81
N THR A 76 -10.01 14.20 2.80
CA THR A 76 -9.27 13.51 3.86
C THR A 76 -7.90 14.13 4.05
N MET A 77 -7.48 14.34 5.30
CA MET A 77 -6.13 14.82 5.61
C MET A 77 -5.10 13.68 5.71
N ILE A 78 -5.51 12.52 6.23
CA ILE A 78 -4.61 11.38 6.44
C ILE A 78 -5.06 10.20 5.59
N THR A 79 -4.16 9.65 4.78
CA THR A 79 -4.41 8.40 4.05
C THR A 79 -3.46 7.30 4.53
N GLY A 80 -3.98 6.08 4.64
CA GLY A 80 -3.17 4.91 5.01
C GLY A 80 -2.59 4.21 3.77
N LYS A 81 -1.44 3.54 3.90
CA LYS A 81 -0.61 2.98 2.78
C LYS A 81 -0.07 4.08 1.85
N GLY A 82 1.06 4.67 2.24
CA GLY A 82 1.82 5.59 1.37
C GLY A 82 2.52 4.84 0.24
N LEU A 83 2.63 5.48 -0.92
CA LEU A 83 3.48 5.06 -2.04
C LEU A 83 4.55 6.12 -2.28
N ALA A 84 5.73 5.69 -2.74
CA ALA A 84 6.84 6.59 -3.08
C ALA A 84 6.44 7.68 -4.10
N THR A 85 5.46 7.39 -4.95
CA THR A 85 4.99 8.28 -6.02
C THR A 85 3.97 9.33 -5.56
N PHE A 86 3.50 9.31 -4.30
CA PHE A 86 2.45 10.24 -3.85
C PHE A 86 2.95 11.66 -3.66
N GLU A 87 4.16 11.83 -3.13
CA GLU A 87 4.78 13.15 -3.02
C GLU A 87 4.97 13.81 -4.39
N PRO A 88 5.65 13.19 -5.38
CA PRO A 88 5.77 13.79 -6.70
C PRO A 88 4.42 13.92 -7.41
N SER A 89 3.48 12.99 -7.21
CA SER A 89 2.12 13.10 -7.77
C SER A 89 1.36 14.31 -7.22
N ALA A 90 1.51 14.65 -5.94
CA ALA A 90 0.89 15.83 -5.34
C ALA A 90 1.50 17.12 -5.89
N THR A 91 2.84 17.19 -5.95
CA THR A 91 3.56 18.33 -6.53
C THR A 91 3.15 18.59 -7.98
N LYS A 92 3.10 17.54 -8.81
CA LYS A 92 2.63 17.66 -10.20
C LYS A 92 1.18 18.13 -10.30
N ASN A 93 0.30 17.66 -9.42
CA ASN A 93 -1.09 18.12 -9.42
C ASN A 93 -1.17 19.61 -9.03
N ASN A 94 -0.36 20.08 -8.09
CA ASN A 94 -0.27 21.49 -7.72
C ASN A 94 0.22 22.36 -8.89
N GLU A 95 1.21 21.89 -9.64
CA GLU A 95 1.70 22.56 -10.85
C GLU A 95 0.60 22.69 -11.91
N LYS A 96 -0.18 21.63 -12.12
CA LYS A 96 -1.34 21.65 -13.03
C LYS A 96 -2.41 22.64 -12.58
N ILE A 97 -2.72 22.68 -11.29
CA ILE A 97 -3.64 23.69 -10.72
C ILE A 97 -3.12 25.09 -11.03
N LYS A 98 -1.84 25.35 -10.75
CA LYS A 98 -1.21 26.66 -10.99
C LYS A 98 -1.21 27.07 -12.47
N ALA A 99 -1.08 26.09 -13.37
CA ALA A 99 -1.10 26.30 -14.81
C ALA A 99 -2.52 26.37 -15.41
N ASN A 100 -3.58 26.21 -14.61
CA ASN A 100 -4.96 26.03 -15.08
C ASN A 100 -5.09 24.90 -16.12
N ASP A 101 -4.33 23.81 -15.93
CA ASP A 101 -4.38 22.62 -16.79
C ASP A 101 -5.62 21.79 -16.46
N GLY A 102 -6.50 21.59 -17.45
CA GLY A 102 -7.72 20.79 -17.32
C GLY A 102 -7.50 19.30 -16.99
N SER A 103 -6.25 18.83 -17.06
CA SER A 103 -5.83 17.48 -16.62
C SER A 103 -5.49 17.38 -15.13
N ALA A 104 -5.58 18.48 -14.37
CA ALA A 104 -5.58 18.43 -12.91
C ALA A 104 -6.76 17.59 -12.41
N VAL A 105 -6.60 16.93 -11.26
CA VAL A 105 -7.73 16.22 -10.65
C VAL A 105 -8.87 17.20 -10.39
N GLN A 106 -10.06 16.87 -10.87
CA GLN A 106 -11.22 17.77 -10.78
C GLN A 106 -11.52 18.13 -9.32
N GLY A 107 -11.64 19.43 -9.04
CA GLY A 107 -11.90 19.95 -7.69
C GLY A 107 -10.73 19.80 -6.72
N SER A 108 -9.54 19.48 -7.21
CA SER A 108 -8.35 19.41 -6.37
C SER A 108 -7.90 20.79 -5.90
N ILE A 109 -7.28 20.80 -4.72
CA ILE A 109 -6.69 21.96 -4.08
C ILE A 109 -5.17 21.78 -4.00
N PRO A 110 -4.39 22.87 -3.84
CA PRO A 110 -2.97 22.74 -3.52
C PRO A 110 -2.80 21.98 -2.21
N VAL A 111 -1.98 20.92 -2.23
CA VAL A 111 -1.70 20.10 -1.04
C VAL A 111 -0.20 19.86 -0.86
N GLU A 112 0.25 19.74 0.39
CA GLU A 112 1.56 19.22 0.73
C GLU A 112 1.41 17.78 1.20
N TYR A 113 2.17 16.86 0.60
CA TYR A 113 2.15 15.46 1.00
C TYR A 113 3.39 15.15 1.83
N ILE A 114 3.18 14.60 3.02
CA ILE A 114 4.25 14.13 3.90
C ILE A 114 4.00 12.67 4.29
N VAL A 115 5.07 11.88 4.39
CA VAL A 115 4.97 10.49 4.87
C VAL A 115 5.05 10.48 6.39
N LEU A 116 4.00 9.97 7.02
CA LEU A 116 3.96 9.74 8.46
C LEU A 116 4.34 8.29 8.80
N PRO A 117 4.99 8.04 9.96
CA PRO A 117 5.16 6.67 10.44
C PRO A 117 3.79 6.01 10.68
N VAL A 118 3.72 4.70 10.49
CA VAL A 118 2.50 3.95 10.80
C VAL A 118 2.27 4.02 12.31
N PRO A 119 1.06 4.39 12.78
CA PRO A 119 0.79 4.46 14.21
C PRO A 119 0.90 3.08 14.87
N THR A 120 1.44 3.07 16.08
CA THR A 120 1.46 1.88 16.94
C THR A 120 0.16 1.77 17.72
N PHE A 121 -0.22 0.54 18.04
CA PHE A 121 -1.43 0.22 18.80
C PHE A 121 -1.06 -0.47 20.10
N LEU A 122 -1.82 -0.21 21.17
CA LEU A 122 -1.74 -0.95 22.44
C LEU A 122 -0.32 -0.94 23.09
N GLY A 123 0.48 0.10 22.83
CA GLY A 123 1.85 0.21 23.33
C GLY A 123 2.87 -0.67 22.61
N GLU A 124 2.48 -1.31 21.51
CA GLU A 124 3.34 -2.21 20.73
C GLU A 124 4.35 -1.43 19.88
N LYS A 125 5.39 -2.14 19.42
CA LYS A 125 6.43 -1.55 18.58
C LYS A 125 5.95 -1.41 17.15
N GLN A 126 6.39 -0.35 16.48
CA GLN A 126 6.13 -0.15 15.06
C GLN A 126 6.65 -1.33 14.25
N GLN A 127 5.81 -1.86 13.37
CA GLN A 127 6.14 -2.95 12.46
C GLN A 127 6.00 -2.48 11.02
N ALA A 128 7.06 -2.66 10.23
CA ALA A 128 7.02 -2.42 8.80
C ALA A 128 6.14 -3.46 8.10
N SER A 129 5.31 -2.99 7.17
CA SER A 129 4.60 -3.86 6.23
C SER A 129 5.27 -3.73 4.88
N VAL A 130 5.97 -4.79 4.47
CA VAL A 130 6.55 -4.88 3.14
C VAL A 130 5.61 -5.66 2.22
N ALA A 131 5.44 -5.17 1.00
CA ALA A 131 4.96 -5.95 -0.12
C ALA A 131 6.19 -6.35 -0.94
N VAL A 132 6.24 -7.61 -1.35
CA VAL A 132 7.31 -8.12 -2.23
C VAL A 132 6.63 -8.62 -3.49
N ASP A 133 6.97 -7.99 -4.61
CA ASP A 133 6.63 -8.49 -5.93
C ASP A 133 7.79 -9.35 -6.45
N GLY A 134 7.47 -10.35 -7.25
CA GLY A 134 8.46 -11.29 -7.76
C GLY A 134 8.05 -11.92 -9.07
N TYR A 135 9.04 -12.41 -9.80
CA TYR A 135 8.85 -13.17 -11.02
C TYR A 135 8.73 -14.65 -10.70
N VAL A 136 7.72 -15.31 -11.27
CA VAL A 136 7.53 -16.76 -11.17
C VAL A 136 7.54 -17.35 -12.57
N ALA A 137 8.22 -18.50 -12.74
CA ALA A 137 8.26 -19.23 -13.99
C ALA A 137 7.37 -20.48 -13.87
N PHE A 138 6.35 -20.58 -14.72
CA PHE A 138 5.45 -21.73 -14.77
C PHE A 138 5.90 -22.74 -15.82
N ARG A 139 5.70 -24.04 -15.56
CA ARG A 139 5.85 -25.07 -16.58
C ARG A 139 4.62 -25.08 -17.49
N GLY A 140 4.85 -25.05 -18.79
CA GLY A 140 3.82 -25.29 -19.80
C GLY A 140 3.51 -26.78 -19.98
N LYS A 141 2.57 -27.09 -20.88
CA LYS A 141 2.20 -28.49 -21.23
C LYS A 141 3.34 -29.29 -21.88
N LYS A 142 4.24 -28.61 -22.60
CA LYS A 142 5.39 -29.22 -23.24
C LYS A 142 6.61 -29.08 -22.35
N GLU A 143 7.42 -30.12 -22.29
CA GLU A 143 8.71 -30.05 -21.62
C GLU A 143 9.59 -28.99 -22.29
N PRO A 144 10.11 -28.01 -21.54
CA PRO A 144 10.97 -26.99 -22.11
C PRO A 144 12.33 -27.58 -22.44
N THR A 145 12.92 -27.11 -23.55
CA THR A 145 14.29 -27.48 -23.93
C THR A 145 15.29 -26.99 -22.87
N PRO A 146 16.47 -27.61 -22.75
CA PRO A 146 17.54 -27.12 -21.87
C PRO A 146 17.89 -25.65 -22.12
N GLU A 147 17.93 -25.22 -23.39
CA GLU A 147 18.16 -23.84 -23.77
C GLU A 147 17.06 -22.90 -23.26
N HIS A 148 15.78 -23.28 -23.40
CA HIS A 148 14.68 -22.47 -22.89
C HIS A 148 14.76 -22.30 -21.37
N LYS A 149 15.08 -23.38 -20.63
CA LYS A 149 15.30 -23.30 -19.18
C LYS A 149 16.41 -22.32 -18.84
N ALA A 150 17.55 -22.38 -19.54
CA ALA A 150 18.66 -21.47 -19.33
C ALA A 150 18.28 -20.00 -19.61
N ASN A 151 17.54 -19.74 -20.70
CA ASN A 151 17.09 -18.40 -21.07
C ASN A 151 16.10 -17.80 -20.05
N VAL A 152 15.15 -18.60 -19.55
CA VAL A 152 14.22 -18.16 -18.50
C VAL A 152 14.96 -17.76 -17.23
N VAL A 153 15.93 -18.58 -16.79
CA VAL A 153 16.75 -18.26 -15.60
C VAL A 153 17.57 -17.00 -15.84
N LYS A 154 18.17 -16.85 -17.03
CA LYS A 154 18.95 -15.65 -17.38
C LYS A 154 18.09 -14.38 -17.37
N ALA A 155 16.87 -14.45 -17.91
CA ALA A 155 15.94 -13.33 -17.91
C ALA A 155 15.50 -12.97 -16.48
N ALA A 156 15.09 -13.96 -15.67
CA ALA A 156 14.69 -13.75 -14.29
C ALA A 156 15.82 -13.13 -13.46
N HIS A 157 17.06 -13.62 -13.62
CA HIS A 157 18.23 -13.06 -12.95
C HIS A 157 18.51 -11.61 -13.38
N PHE A 158 18.44 -11.30 -14.68
CA PHE A 158 18.64 -9.94 -15.16
C PHE A 158 17.59 -8.98 -14.56
N LEU A 159 16.31 -9.33 -14.63
CA LEU A 159 15.20 -8.51 -14.12
C LEU A 159 15.28 -8.29 -12.62
N ALA A 160 15.79 -9.29 -11.87
CA ALA A 160 15.98 -9.20 -10.43
C ALA A 160 17.39 -8.72 -10.01
N SER A 161 18.26 -8.37 -10.97
CA SER A 161 19.63 -7.97 -10.66
C SER A 161 19.67 -6.61 -9.98
N GLY A 162 20.63 -6.43 -9.06
CA GLY A 162 20.69 -5.23 -8.20
C GLY A 162 20.71 -3.91 -8.97
N LYS A 163 21.43 -3.85 -10.10
CA LYS A 163 21.47 -2.63 -10.94
C LYS A 163 20.11 -2.32 -11.56
N VAL A 164 19.44 -3.32 -12.16
CA VAL A 164 18.13 -3.12 -12.80
C VAL A 164 17.09 -2.73 -11.75
N ALA A 165 17.03 -3.45 -10.63
CA ALA A 165 16.12 -3.13 -9.53
C ALA A 165 16.37 -1.73 -8.95
N ALA A 166 17.63 -1.34 -8.75
CA ALA A 166 17.99 -0.01 -8.26
C ALA A 166 17.59 1.10 -9.23
N THR A 167 17.81 0.92 -10.54
CA THR A 167 17.39 1.90 -11.56
C THR A 167 15.87 2.06 -11.57
N THR A 168 15.12 0.96 -11.62
CA THR A 168 13.64 1.02 -11.60
C THR A 168 13.11 1.70 -10.34
N ASN A 169 13.69 1.41 -9.17
CA ASN A 169 13.30 2.07 -7.93
C ASN A 169 13.64 3.56 -7.94
N ASN A 170 14.82 3.94 -8.44
CA ASN A 170 15.22 5.34 -8.54
C ASN A 170 14.30 6.13 -9.48
N ASP A 171 13.92 5.54 -10.61
CA ASP A 171 13.02 6.18 -11.58
C ASP A 171 11.64 6.48 -10.94
N LEU A 172 11.18 5.67 -9.98
CA LEU A 172 9.93 5.95 -9.24
C LEU A 172 10.03 7.21 -8.36
N PHE A 173 11.21 7.52 -7.82
CA PHE A 173 11.43 8.73 -7.01
C PHE A 173 11.71 9.96 -7.87
N ALA A 174 12.31 9.78 -9.05
CA ALA A 174 12.63 10.85 -9.97
C ALA A 174 11.47 11.24 -10.91
N ALA A 175 10.44 10.39 -11.03
CA ALA A 175 9.28 10.61 -11.88
C ALA A 175 8.33 11.66 -11.31
#